data_AF-A0A348VXA7-F1
#
_entry.id   AF-A0A348VXA7-F1
#
_cell.length_a   1.000
_cell.length_b   1.000
_cell.length_c   1.000
_cell.angle_alpha   90.00
_cell.angle_beta   90.00
_cell.angle_gamma   90.00
#
_symmetry.space_group_name_H-M   'P 1'
#
loop_
_entity.id
_entity.type
_entity.pdbx_description
1 polymer ?
#
loop_
_entity_poly.entity_id
_entity_poly.type
_entity_poly.pdbx_seq_one_letter_code
_entity_poly.pdbx_strand_id
1 'polypeptide(L)'
;MPKIIIIGGGIAGLAAAVHLKAGAKAHGKTVEVLVLEKNTRTGGKILTERVNDLLLEGGPDSFLPEKVWTVNLARHLGLDKELLPSNDEFKGTFIYSQNELHPLPEGVMLMVPTMFMPLAKSKLITWPGKLRMGMELFVPRRKTREDESLASFVTRRLGRECLEKIAEPLVAGIHTSNPDNMSVLSTFPRFVDMELKSRSLVLGMIAAMKNRPLATLSGPPPKPG
;
A
#
# COMPACT_ATOMS: atom_id res chain seq x y z
N MET A 1 36.78 14.01 -7.12
CA MET A 1 35.76 12.94 -6.96
C MET A 1 35.05 13.17 -5.64
N PRO A 2 33.72 13.44 -5.63
CA PRO A 2 32.97 13.63 -4.39
C PRO A 2 32.91 12.32 -3.59
N LYS A 3 32.95 12.45 -2.25
CA LYS A 3 32.76 11.34 -1.31
C LYS A 3 31.42 11.49 -0.62
N ILE A 4 30.60 10.45 -0.69
CA ILE A 4 29.26 10.42 -0.09
C ILE A 4 29.22 9.29 0.92
N ILE A 5 28.83 9.62 2.15
CA ILE A 5 28.60 8.65 3.22
C ILE A 5 27.08 8.44 3.35
N ILE A 6 26.65 7.20 3.31
CA ILE A 6 25.27 6.77 3.53
C ILE A 6 25.23 6.00 4.84
N ILE A 7 24.36 6.43 5.76
CA ILE A 7 24.18 5.78 7.06
C ILE A 7 22.96 4.85 6.96
N GLY A 8 23.19 3.54 7.10
CA GLY A 8 22.20 2.47 7.00
C GLY A 8 22.33 1.67 5.70
N GLY A 9 22.60 0.38 5.83
CA GLY A 9 22.67 -0.63 4.77
C GLY A 9 21.35 -1.36 4.53
N GLY A 10 20.22 -0.74 4.85
CA GLY A 10 18.89 -1.24 4.46
C GLY A 10 18.53 -0.87 3.00
N ILE A 11 17.35 -1.30 2.53
CA ILE A 11 16.89 -1.08 1.15
C ILE A 11 16.99 0.38 0.69
N ALA A 12 16.66 1.34 1.55
CA ALA A 12 16.75 2.77 1.22
C ALA A 12 18.20 3.23 0.97
N GLY A 13 19.13 2.86 1.86
CA GLY A 13 20.54 3.25 1.74
C GLY A 13 21.25 2.54 0.59
N LEU A 14 20.97 1.25 0.40
CA LEU A 14 21.51 0.49 -0.73
C LEU A 14 20.98 1.00 -2.08
N ALA A 15 19.67 1.27 -2.19
CA ALA A 15 19.10 1.86 -3.40
C ALA A 15 19.70 3.25 -3.68
N ALA A 16 19.88 4.09 -2.65
CA ALA A 16 20.54 5.39 -2.80
C ALA A 16 21.97 5.24 -3.32
N ALA A 17 22.74 4.29 -2.81
CA ALA A 17 24.10 4.02 -3.29
C ALA A 17 24.12 3.61 -4.77
N VAL A 18 23.20 2.70 -5.18
CA VAL A 18 23.05 2.25 -6.56
C VAL A 18 22.70 3.44 -7.48
N HIS A 19 21.70 4.23 -7.11
CA HIS A 19 21.25 5.36 -7.92
C HIS A 19 22.30 6.48 -8.02
N LEU A 20 23.03 6.78 -6.95
CA LEU A 20 24.12 7.77 -6.99
C LEU A 20 25.24 7.34 -7.94
N LYS A 21 25.65 6.07 -7.89
CA LYS A 21 26.70 5.55 -8.78
C LYS A 21 26.22 5.53 -10.24
N ALA A 22 24.99 5.09 -10.49
CA ALA A 22 24.39 5.08 -11.83
C ALA A 22 24.26 6.49 -12.41
N GLY A 23 23.72 7.44 -11.63
CA GLY A 23 23.56 8.84 -12.04
C GLY A 23 24.88 9.55 -12.30
N ALA A 24 25.89 9.33 -11.45
CA ALA A 24 27.24 9.87 -11.69
C ALA A 24 27.83 9.35 -13.00
N LYS A 25 27.74 8.03 -13.24
CA LYS A 25 28.23 7.41 -14.48
C LYS A 25 27.52 7.98 -15.72
N ALA A 26 26.20 8.16 -15.67
CA ALA A 26 25.41 8.72 -16.77
C ALA A 26 25.85 10.15 -17.15
N HIS A 27 26.37 10.91 -16.18
CA HIS A 27 26.88 12.26 -16.39
C HIS A 27 28.40 12.33 -16.65
N GLY A 28 29.07 11.19 -16.90
CA GLY A 28 30.52 11.14 -17.07
C GLY A 28 31.30 11.52 -15.82
N LYS A 29 30.69 11.41 -14.64
CA LYS A 29 31.29 11.75 -13.34
C LYS A 29 31.61 10.48 -12.56
N THR A 30 32.56 10.62 -11.63
CA THR A 30 32.89 9.58 -10.65
C THR A 30 32.49 10.05 -9.25
N VAL A 31 32.02 9.11 -8.43
CA VAL A 31 31.66 9.33 -7.04
C VAL A 31 32.14 8.14 -6.20
N GLU A 32 32.69 8.44 -5.03
CA GLU A 32 33.04 7.44 -4.01
C GLU A 32 31.87 7.37 -3.02
N VAL A 33 31.29 6.18 -2.85
CA VAL A 33 30.16 5.95 -1.95
C VAL A 33 30.56 4.97 -0.87
N LEU A 34 30.46 5.38 0.39
CA LEU A 34 30.66 4.55 1.57
C LEU A 34 29.31 4.35 2.26
N VAL A 35 28.88 3.10 2.42
CA VAL A 35 27.69 2.74 3.19
C VAL A 35 28.13 2.22 4.55
N LEU A 36 27.65 2.84 5.62
CA LEU A 36 27.90 2.44 7.00
C LEU A 36 26.66 1.72 7.54
N GLU A 37 26.79 0.44 7.85
CA GLU A 37 25.74 -0.36 8.48
C GLU A 37 26.18 -0.77 9.89
N LYS A 38 25.26 -0.66 10.86
CA LYS A 38 25.54 -1.01 12.26
C LYS A 38 25.57 -2.53 12.47
N ASN A 39 24.73 -3.26 11.75
CA ASN A 39 24.60 -4.71 11.86
C ASN A 39 25.71 -5.44 11.09
N THR A 40 25.87 -6.73 11.39
CA THR A 40 26.82 -7.63 10.70
C THR A 40 26.41 -7.99 9.27
N ARG A 41 25.25 -7.52 8.82
CA ARG A 41 24.70 -7.77 7.47
C ARG A 41 23.99 -6.53 6.96
N THR A 42 23.87 -6.42 5.64
CA THR A 42 23.00 -5.46 4.95
C THR A 42 21.58 -6.03 4.78
N GLY A 43 20.67 -5.25 4.21
CA GLY A 43 19.26 -5.61 3.97
C GLY A 43 18.29 -4.91 4.93
N GLY A 44 18.75 -4.59 6.14
CA GLY A 44 17.94 -3.90 7.14
C GLY A 44 16.77 -4.76 7.60
N LYS A 45 15.54 -4.33 7.28
CA LYS A 45 14.32 -5.11 7.58
C LYS A 45 14.10 -6.28 6.61
N ILE A 46 14.74 -6.28 5.45
CA ILE A 46 14.66 -7.40 4.49
C ILE A 46 15.58 -8.51 4.99
N LEU A 47 15.00 -9.67 5.26
CA LEU A 47 15.70 -10.84 5.76
C LEU A 47 14.98 -12.08 5.26
N THR A 48 15.70 -12.92 4.52
CA THR A 48 15.23 -14.23 4.09
C THR A 48 16.12 -15.28 4.72
N GLU A 49 15.54 -16.26 5.39
CA GLU A 49 16.25 -17.35 6.06
C GLU A 49 15.79 -18.69 5.50
N ARG A 50 16.72 -19.64 5.41
CA ARG A 50 16.41 -21.03 5.07
C ARG A 50 16.41 -21.86 6.35
N VAL A 51 15.26 -22.45 6.67
CA VAL A 51 15.10 -23.35 7.82
C VAL A 51 14.67 -24.70 7.28
N ASN A 52 15.58 -25.68 7.34
CA ASN A 52 15.45 -26.95 6.62
C ASN A 52 15.21 -26.71 5.11
N ASP A 53 14.13 -27.26 4.59
CA ASP A 53 13.62 -27.16 3.23
C ASP A 53 12.72 -25.93 2.99
N LEU A 54 12.46 -25.13 4.02
CA LEU A 54 11.62 -23.94 3.95
C LEU A 54 12.45 -22.67 3.71
N LEU A 55 11.89 -21.76 2.91
CA LEU A 55 12.38 -20.38 2.76
C LEU A 55 11.40 -19.46 3.48
N LEU A 56 11.89 -18.70 4.46
CA LEU A 56 11.09 -17.87 5.36
C LEU A 56 11.54 -16.42 5.27
N GLU A 57 10.58 -15.51 5.14
CA GLU A 57 10.83 -14.07 5.19
C GLU A 57 10.64 -13.58 6.64
N GLY A 58 11.70 -13.02 7.22
CA GLY A 58 11.71 -12.45 8.57
C GLY A 58 11.23 -10.99 8.64
N GLY A 59 10.83 -10.41 7.51
CA GLY A 59 10.38 -9.03 7.39
C GLY A 59 9.35 -8.85 6.28
N PRO A 60 9.56 -7.97 5.30
CA PRO A 60 8.67 -7.87 4.15
C PRO A 60 8.81 -9.11 3.27
N ASP A 61 7.68 -9.69 2.87
CA ASP A 61 7.61 -10.90 2.05
C ASP A 61 7.29 -10.62 0.57
N SER A 62 6.78 -9.43 0.27
CA SER A 62 6.24 -9.09 -1.04
C SER A 62 6.18 -7.58 -1.27
N PHE A 63 5.91 -7.17 -2.51
CA PHE A 63 5.66 -5.77 -2.87
C PHE A 63 4.61 -5.66 -3.98
N LEU A 64 3.98 -4.49 -4.08
CA LEU A 64 2.99 -4.20 -5.11
C LEU A 64 3.67 -3.74 -6.41
N PRO A 65 3.48 -4.42 -7.56
CA PRO A 65 4.15 -4.09 -8.81
C PRO A 65 3.72 -2.73 -9.39
N GLU A 66 2.55 -2.21 -8.99
CA GLU A 66 2.10 -0.86 -9.38
C GLU A 66 3.06 0.24 -8.91
N LYS A 67 3.85 -0.03 -7.87
CA LYS A 67 4.99 0.81 -7.48
C LYS A 67 6.19 0.44 -8.34
N VAL A 68 6.20 0.96 -9.56
CA VAL A 68 7.17 0.63 -10.62
C VAL A 68 8.65 0.77 -10.21
N TRP A 69 8.96 1.57 -9.19
CA TRP A 69 10.33 1.78 -8.70
C TRP A 69 11.03 0.48 -8.29
N THR A 70 10.32 -0.43 -7.61
CA THR A 70 10.89 -1.73 -7.20
C THR A 70 11.17 -2.61 -8.42
N VAL A 71 10.23 -2.68 -9.36
CA VAL A 71 10.38 -3.45 -10.61
C VAL A 71 11.53 -2.89 -11.45
N ASN A 72 11.64 -1.56 -11.53
CA ASN A 72 12.72 -0.89 -12.26
C ASN A 72 14.08 -1.13 -11.61
N LEU A 73 14.16 -1.13 -10.27
CA LEU A 73 15.38 -1.45 -9.55
C LEU A 73 15.78 -2.91 -9.77
N ALA A 74 14.84 -3.86 -9.68
CA ALA A 74 15.09 -5.27 -9.96
C ALA A 74 15.66 -5.45 -11.39
N ARG A 75 15.04 -4.81 -12.39
CA ARG A 75 15.54 -4.83 -13.77
C ARG A 75 16.93 -4.20 -13.90
N HIS A 76 17.17 -3.07 -13.23
CA HIS A 76 18.49 -2.42 -13.23
C HIS A 76 19.59 -3.32 -12.65
N LEU A 77 19.23 -4.18 -11.67
CA LEU A 77 20.12 -5.14 -11.04
C LEU A 77 20.19 -6.50 -11.76
N GLY A 78 19.38 -6.70 -12.82
CA GLY A 78 19.30 -7.98 -13.55
C GLY A 78 18.51 -9.08 -12.84
N LEU A 79 17.67 -8.71 -11.86
CA LEU A 79 16.85 -9.62 -11.04
C LEU A 79 15.39 -9.73 -11.56
N ASP A 80 15.09 -9.19 -12.74
CA ASP A 80 13.72 -9.17 -13.28
C ASP A 80 13.15 -10.57 -13.51
N LYS A 81 14.02 -11.53 -13.85
CA LYS A 81 13.65 -12.94 -14.08
C LYS A 81 13.41 -13.72 -12.79
N GLU A 82 13.79 -13.17 -11.64
CA GLU A 82 13.59 -13.78 -10.32
C GLU A 82 12.28 -13.29 -9.66
N LEU A 83 11.58 -12.34 -10.28
CA LEU A 83 10.30 -11.86 -9.78
C LEU A 83 9.23 -12.94 -9.92
N LEU A 84 8.68 -13.38 -8.78
CA LEU A 84 7.60 -14.35 -8.71
C LEU A 84 6.26 -13.64 -8.47
N PRO A 85 5.18 -14.01 -9.18
CA PRO A 85 3.85 -13.58 -8.81
C PRO A 85 3.39 -14.28 -7.53
N SER A 86 2.40 -13.69 -6.85
CA SER A 86 1.65 -14.39 -5.82
C SER A 86 0.96 -15.64 -6.39
N ASN A 87 0.74 -16.66 -5.56
CA ASN A 87 -0.07 -17.81 -5.97
C ASN A 87 -1.53 -17.38 -6.14
N ASP A 88 -2.02 -17.50 -7.37
CA ASP A 88 -3.35 -17.08 -7.76
C ASP A 88 -4.45 -18.12 -7.45
N GLU A 89 -4.07 -19.35 -7.11
CA GLU A 89 -4.99 -20.45 -6.79
C GLU A 89 -5.77 -20.20 -5.48
N PHE A 90 -5.13 -19.58 -4.49
CA PHE A 90 -5.70 -19.33 -3.16
C PHE A 90 -5.82 -17.83 -2.87
N LYS A 91 -6.46 -17.09 -3.77
CA LYS A 91 -6.75 -15.67 -3.54
C LYS A 91 -7.86 -15.50 -2.53
N GLY A 92 -7.64 -14.62 -1.56
CA GLY A 92 -8.69 -14.17 -0.66
C GLY A 92 -8.12 -13.46 0.55
N THR A 93 -8.78 -12.38 0.96
CA THR A 93 -8.54 -11.78 2.26
C THR A 93 -9.68 -12.20 3.17
N PHE A 94 -9.35 -12.64 4.39
CA PHE A 94 -10.35 -13.01 5.39
C PHE A 94 -10.23 -12.09 6.60
N ILE A 95 -11.37 -11.73 7.16
CA ILE A 95 -11.46 -11.03 8.42
C ILE A 95 -11.99 -12.01 9.46
N TYR A 96 -11.23 -12.19 10.54
CA TYR A 96 -11.71 -12.94 11.69
C TYR A 96 -12.64 -12.04 12.52
N SER A 97 -13.90 -12.43 12.67
CA SER A 97 -14.89 -11.71 13.48
C SER A 97 -15.88 -12.71 14.06
N GLN A 98 -16.31 -12.50 15.31
CA GLN A 98 -17.32 -13.34 15.95
C GLN A 98 -17.00 -14.85 15.91
N ASN A 99 -15.73 -15.21 16.12
CA ASN A 99 -15.21 -16.58 16.06
C ASN A 99 -15.33 -17.29 14.70
N GLU A 100 -15.54 -16.54 13.62
CA GLU A 100 -15.57 -17.09 12.26
C GLU A 100 -14.65 -16.28 11.33
N LEU A 101 -14.12 -16.96 10.30
CA LEU A 101 -13.43 -16.30 9.19
C LEU A 101 -14.46 -15.89 8.15
N HIS A 102 -14.57 -14.59 7.89
CA HIS A 102 -15.40 -14.05 6.83
C HIS A 102 -14.55 -13.62 5.64
N PRO A 103 -14.88 -14.05 4.41
CA PRO A 103 -14.22 -13.51 3.23
C PRO A 103 -14.51 -12.00 3.12
N LEU A 104 -13.47 -11.22 2.87
CA LEU A 104 -13.59 -9.81 2.58
C LEU A 104 -14.41 -9.66 1.28
N PRO A 105 -15.49 -8.86 1.26
CA PRO A 105 -16.35 -8.77 0.09
C PRO A 105 -15.60 -8.27 -1.14
N GLU A 106 -15.86 -8.87 -2.29
CA GLU A 106 -15.35 -8.37 -3.57
C GLU A 106 -15.73 -6.89 -3.78
N GLY A 107 -14.80 -6.14 -4.37
CA GLY A 107 -15.00 -4.70 -4.59
C GLY A 107 -14.72 -3.83 -3.36
N VAL A 108 -14.32 -4.37 -2.21
CA VAL A 108 -13.72 -3.56 -1.15
C VAL A 108 -12.28 -3.21 -1.54
N MET A 109 -12.06 -1.97 -1.97
CA MET A 109 -10.71 -1.46 -2.24
C MET A 109 -10.24 -0.66 -1.03
N LEU A 110 -9.22 -1.19 -0.33
CA LEU A 110 -8.79 -0.77 1.00
C LEU A 110 -9.99 -0.80 1.98
N MET A 111 -10.79 0.25 2.07
CA MET A 111 -11.94 0.34 2.98
C MET A 111 -13.23 0.78 2.30
N VAL A 112 -13.20 1.10 1.00
CA VAL A 112 -14.36 1.63 0.29
C VAL A 112 -15.03 0.51 -0.49
N PRO A 113 -16.31 0.18 -0.21
CA PRO A 113 -17.06 -0.78 -1.03
C PRO A 113 -17.40 -0.14 -2.38
N THR A 114 -16.88 -0.69 -3.47
CA THR A 114 -17.21 -0.24 -4.83
C THR A 114 -18.32 -1.07 -5.48
N MET A 115 -18.66 -2.22 -4.89
CA MET A 115 -19.74 -3.09 -5.34
C MET A 115 -20.76 -3.33 -4.23
N PHE A 116 -22.03 -3.10 -4.56
CA PHE A 116 -23.13 -3.27 -3.60
C PHE A 116 -23.46 -4.74 -3.33
N MET A 117 -23.52 -5.58 -4.37
CA MET A 117 -24.00 -6.97 -4.24
C MET A 117 -23.11 -7.87 -3.37
N PRO A 118 -21.77 -7.86 -3.49
CA PRO A 118 -20.91 -8.64 -2.60
C PRO A 118 -21.01 -8.19 -1.15
N LEU A 119 -21.08 -6.87 -0.90
CA LEU A 119 -21.27 -6.34 0.45
C LEU A 119 -22.62 -6.77 1.03
N ALA A 120 -23.69 -6.69 0.24
CA ALA A 120 -25.03 -7.08 0.67
C ALA A 120 -25.12 -8.57 1.05
N LYS A 121 -24.42 -9.45 0.33
CA LYS A 121 -24.35 -10.90 0.62
C LYS A 121 -23.39 -11.27 1.76
N SER A 122 -22.49 -10.37 2.13
CA SER A 122 -21.51 -10.64 3.18
C SER A 122 -22.16 -10.78 4.56
N LYS A 123 -21.68 -11.75 5.35
CA LYS A 123 -22.03 -11.91 6.77
C LYS A 123 -21.13 -11.08 7.70
N LEU A 124 -20.06 -10.48 7.18
CA LEU A 124 -19.10 -9.71 7.97
C LEU A 124 -19.75 -8.47 8.62
N ILE A 125 -20.54 -7.74 7.84
CA ILE A 125 -21.20 -6.50 8.27
C ILE A 125 -22.69 -6.76 8.56
N THR A 126 -23.20 -6.22 9.66
CA THR A 126 -24.64 -6.31 10.00
C THR A 126 -25.51 -5.52 9.02
N TRP A 127 -26.82 -5.80 8.99
CA TRP A 127 -27.76 -5.02 8.18
C TRP A 127 -27.76 -3.51 8.50
N PRO A 128 -27.79 -3.08 9.78
CA PRO A 128 -27.61 -1.67 10.14
C PRO A 128 -26.27 -1.09 9.64
N GLY A 129 -25.18 -1.84 9.76
CA GLY A 129 -23.87 -1.43 9.24
C GLY A 129 -23.87 -1.23 7.73
N LYS A 130 -24.46 -2.16 6.97
CA LYS A 130 -24.60 -2.05 5.51
C LYS A 130 -25.39 -0.81 5.12
N LEU A 131 -26.51 -0.54 5.81
CA LEU A 131 -27.31 0.65 5.57
C LEU A 131 -26.50 1.93 5.86
N ARG A 132 -25.78 1.95 6.99
CA ARG A 132 -24.91 3.07 7.37
C ARG A 132 -23.79 3.31 6.35
N MET A 133 -23.18 2.26 5.82
CA MET A 133 -22.19 2.37 4.73
C MET A 133 -22.83 2.91 3.45
N GLY A 134 -24.04 2.46 3.09
CA GLY A 134 -24.78 2.97 1.94
C GLY A 134 -25.14 4.46 2.05
N MET A 135 -25.33 4.97 3.27
CA MET A 135 -25.57 6.39 3.53
C MET A 135 -24.35 7.28 3.23
N GLU A 136 -23.16 6.72 2.97
CA GLU A 136 -21.95 7.49 2.61
C GLU A 136 -22.18 8.43 1.41
N LEU A 137 -23.05 8.03 0.47
CA LEU A 137 -23.43 8.84 -0.70
C LEU A 137 -24.05 10.19 -0.32
N PHE A 138 -24.66 10.28 0.86
CA PHE A 138 -25.34 11.46 1.39
C PHE A 138 -24.50 12.22 2.42
N VAL A 139 -23.34 11.68 2.84
CA VAL A 139 -22.45 12.36 3.78
C VAL A 139 -21.84 13.60 3.12
N PRO A 140 -22.01 14.81 3.70
CA PRO A 140 -21.50 16.05 3.12
C PRO A 140 -19.98 16.02 3.03
N ARG A 141 -19.41 16.62 1.98
CA ARG A 141 -17.96 16.81 1.86
C ARG A 141 -17.46 17.81 2.90
N ARG A 142 -16.23 17.62 3.39
CA ARG A 142 -15.49 18.72 4.02
C ARG A 142 -15.22 19.84 3.02
N LYS A 143 -15.16 21.08 3.52
CA LYS A 143 -14.82 22.28 2.75
C LYS A 143 -13.32 22.58 2.78
N THR A 144 -12.64 22.12 3.82
CA THR A 144 -11.21 22.35 4.07
C THR A 144 -10.44 21.04 3.98
N ARG A 145 -9.15 21.14 3.64
CA ARG A 145 -8.19 20.02 3.59
C ARG A 145 -7.46 19.91 4.94
N GLU A 146 -8.24 19.81 6.01
CA GLU A 146 -7.69 19.59 7.35
C GLU A 146 -7.35 18.12 7.55
N ASP A 147 -6.33 17.86 8.36
CA ASP A 147 -5.99 16.50 8.76
C ASP A 147 -6.96 15.99 9.82
N GLU A 148 -7.25 14.70 9.78
CA GLU A 148 -7.97 13.99 10.83
C GLU A 148 -7.44 12.57 10.97
N SER A 149 -7.78 11.91 12.06
CA SER A 149 -7.44 10.50 12.22
C SER A 149 -8.19 9.63 11.21
N LEU A 150 -7.58 8.50 10.84
CA LEU A 150 -8.22 7.52 9.99
C LEU A 150 -9.52 7.01 10.63
N ALA A 151 -9.53 6.79 11.94
CA ALA A 151 -10.73 6.39 12.68
C ALA A 151 -11.86 7.41 12.54
N SER A 152 -11.57 8.71 12.71
CA SER A 152 -12.54 9.80 12.55
C SER A 152 -13.09 9.83 11.12
N PHE A 153 -12.19 9.77 10.14
CA PHE A 153 -12.55 9.80 8.74
C PHE A 153 -13.49 8.65 8.35
N VAL A 154 -13.12 7.41 8.70
CA VAL A 154 -13.89 6.21 8.36
C VAL A 154 -15.22 6.18 9.11
N THR A 155 -15.23 6.49 10.40
CA THR A 155 -16.48 6.49 11.20
C THR A 155 -17.48 7.51 10.68
N ARG A 156 -17.01 8.71 10.30
CA ARG A 156 -17.85 9.77 9.73
C ARG A 156 -18.40 9.39 8.35
N ARG A 157 -17.61 8.76 7.49
CA ARG A 157 -18.04 8.42 6.13
C ARG A 157 -18.80 7.10 6.05
N LEU A 158 -18.20 6.03 6.54
CA LEU A 158 -18.65 4.65 6.34
C LEU A 158 -19.27 4.03 7.60
N GLY A 159 -19.07 4.64 8.77
CA GLY A 159 -19.61 4.18 10.05
C GLY A 159 -18.62 3.36 10.87
N ARG A 160 -18.95 3.19 12.15
CA ARG A 160 -18.10 2.53 13.15
C ARG A 160 -17.84 1.06 12.82
N GLU A 161 -18.85 0.32 12.37
CA GLU A 161 -18.69 -1.11 12.05
C GLU A 161 -17.72 -1.34 10.88
N CYS A 162 -17.69 -0.41 9.90
CA CYS A 162 -16.70 -0.47 8.81
C CYS A 162 -15.28 -0.22 9.33
N LEU A 163 -15.12 0.69 10.29
CA LEU A 163 -13.82 0.91 10.94
C LEU A 163 -13.35 -0.38 11.60
N GLU A 164 -14.15 -0.94 12.51
CA GLU A 164 -13.76 -2.08 13.36
C GLU A 164 -13.55 -3.38 12.57
N LYS A 165 -14.39 -3.63 11.55
CA LYS A 165 -14.37 -4.91 10.82
C LYS A 165 -13.63 -4.89 9.49
N ILE A 166 -13.30 -3.72 8.95
CA ILE A 166 -12.63 -3.62 7.64
C ILE A 166 -11.39 -2.74 7.75
N ALA A 167 -11.56 -1.45 8.08
CA ALA A 167 -10.46 -0.50 7.96
C ALA A 167 -9.33 -0.77 8.97
N GLU A 168 -9.67 -1.01 10.23
CA GLU A 168 -8.70 -1.29 11.29
C GLU A 168 -7.91 -2.58 11.03
N PRO A 169 -8.51 -3.75 10.75
CA PRO A 169 -7.76 -4.97 10.41
C PRO A 169 -6.81 -4.81 9.23
N LEU A 170 -7.26 -4.13 8.15
CA LEU A 170 -6.43 -3.95 6.95
C LEU A 170 -5.27 -2.99 7.19
N VAL A 171 -5.49 -1.94 7.98
CA VAL A 171 -4.45 -0.97 8.34
C VAL A 171 -3.46 -1.59 9.33
N ALA A 172 -3.94 -2.39 10.28
CA ALA A 172 -3.08 -3.16 11.19
C ALA A 172 -2.13 -4.08 10.41
N GLY A 173 -2.63 -4.73 9.34
CA GLY A 173 -1.81 -5.59 8.48
C GLY A 173 -0.71 -4.86 7.71
N ILE A 174 -0.88 -3.58 7.37
CA ILE A 174 0.09 -2.80 6.57
C ILE A 174 1.02 -1.95 7.46
N HIS A 175 0.44 -1.28 8.44
CA HIS A 175 1.10 -0.24 9.21
C HIS A 175 1.34 -0.61 10.68
N THR A 176 0.73 -1.71 11.17
CA THR A 176 0.80 -2.11 12.59
C THR A 176 0.52 -0.92 13.54
N SER A 177 -0.44 -0.09 13.16
CA SER A 177 -0.69 1.22 13.78
C SER A 177 -2.15 1.36 14.18
N ASN A 178 -2.41 2.11 15.24
CA ASN A 178 -3.76 2.43 15.69
C ASN A 178 -4.41 3.49 14.76
N PRO A 179 -5.57 3.22 14.13
CA PRO A 179 -6.29 4.18 13.29
C PRO A 179 -6.64 5.52 13.97
N ASP A 180 -6.78 5.55 15.29
CA ASP A 180 -7.05 6.79 16.04
C ASP A 180 -5.89 7.79 16.00
N ASN A 181 -4.66 7.30 15.81
CA ASN A 181 -3.44 8.12 15.79
C ASN A 181 -2.85 8.25 14.38
N MET A 182 -3.55 7.75 13.35
CA MET A 182 -3.06 7.74 11.98
C MET A 182 -3.63 8.93 11.19
N SER A 183 -2.75 9.84 10.77
CA SER A 183 -3.09 10.94 9.85
C SER A 183 -3.62 10.39 8.52
N VAL A 184 -4.86 10.73 8.15
CA VAL A 184 -5.43 10.34 6.86
C VAL A 184 -4.72 11.03 5.70
N LEU A 185 -4.23 12.26 5.88
CA LEU A 185 -3.49 12.97 4.83
C LEU A 185 -2.14 12.33 4.53
N SER A 186 -1.47 11.77 5.55
CA SER A 186 -0.16 11.16 5.38
C SER A 186 -0.23 9.74 4.82
N THR A 187 -1.28 8.99 5.15
CA THR A 187 -1.39 7.56 4.79
C THR A 187 -2.34 7.31 3.62
N PHE A 188 -3.46 8.03 3.55
CA PHE A 188 -4.49 7.85 2.52
C PHE A 188 -4.93 9.18 1.87
N PRO A 189 -4.00 10.03 1.38
CA PRO A 189 -4.33 11.36 0.83
C PRO A 189 -5.36 11.31 -0.32
N ARG A 190 -5.35 10.21 -1.09
CA ARG A 190 -6.28 10.00 -2.19
C ARG A 190 -7.74 9.98 -1.73
N PHE A 191 -8.06 9.50 -0.53
CA PHE A 191 -9.44 9.53 -0.02
C PHE A 191 -9.90 10.93 0.32
N VAL A 192 -9.02 11.76 0.87
CA VAL A 192 -9.31 13.18 1.10
C VAL A 192 -9.54 13.89 -0.23
N ASP A 193 -8.68 13.66 -1.23
CA ASP A 193 -8.86 14.23 -2.56
C ASP A 193 -10.18 13.79 -3.22
N MET A 194 -10.59 12.53 -3.02
CA MET A 194 -11.86 12.01 -3.52
C MET A 194 -13.07 12.62 -2.81
N GLU A 195 -13.04 12.76 -1.48
CA GLU A 195 -14.07 13.48 -0.73
C GLU A 195 -14.24 14.92 -1.25
N LEU A 196 -13.13 15.64 -1.43
CA LEU A 196 -13.15 17.04 -1.87
C LEU A 196 -13.71 17.19 -3.30
N LYS A 197 -13.28 16.32 -4.23
CA LYS A 197 -13.66 16.37 -5.66
C LYS A 197 -15.06 15.82 -5.93
N SER A 198 -15.39 14.65 -5.37
CA SER A 198 -16.58 13.88 -5.75
C SER A 198 -17.65 13.82 -4.67
N ARG A 199 -17.42 14.44 -3.51
CA ARG A 199 -18.25 14.38 -2.29
C ARG A 199 -18.34 13.01 -1.63
N SER A 200 -18.43 11.95 -2.42
CA SER A 200 -18.52 10.56 -1.97
C SER A 200 -17.31 9.76 -2.44
N LEU A 201 -16.81 8.90 -1.55
CA LEU A 201 -15.74 7.96 -1.84
C LEU A 201 -16.18 6.91 -2.86
N VAL A 202 -17.42 6.42 -2.76
CA VAL A 202 -17.98 5.45 -3.70
C VAL A 202 -18.04 6.04 -5.11
N LEU A 203 -18.58 7.27 -5.26
CA LEU A 203 -18.62 7.95 -6.55
C LEU A 203 -17.22 8.21 -7.11
N GLY A 204 -16.30 8.68 -6.27
CA GLY A 204 -14.92 8.92 -6.67
C GLY A 204 -14.19 7.64 -7.10
N MET A 205 -14.46 6.51 -6.46
CA MET A 205 -13.87 5.22 -6.82
C MET A 205 -14.40 4.73 -8.16
N ILE A 206 -15.72 4.78 -8.37
CA ILE A 206 -16.36 4.37 -9.63
C ILE A 206 -15.82 5.22 -10.79
N ALA A 207 -15.69 6.54 -10.60
CA ALA A 207 -15.10 7.43 -11.60
C ALA A 207 -13.62 7.09 -11.88
N ALA A 208 -12.83 6.81 -10.84
CA ALA A 208 -11.43 6.42 -10.99
C ALA A 208 -11.26 5.07 -11.71
N MET A 209 -12.18 4.11 -11.52
CA MET A 209 -12.17 2.83 -12.22
C MET A 209 -12.47 2.98 -13.70
N LYS A 210 -13.42 3.85 -14.08
CA LYS A 210 -13.72 4.14 -15.49
C LYS A 210 -12.56 4.78 -16.24
N ASN A 211 -11.74 5.55 -15.53
CA ASN A 211 -10.60 6.28 -16.09
C ASN A 211 -9.27 5.52 -15.92
N ARG A 212 -9.28 4.26 -15.45
CA ARG A 212 -8.05 3.50 -15.25
C ARG A 212 -7.55 3.03 -16.64
N PRO A 213 -6.37 3.47 -17.10
CA PRO A 213 -5.78 2.88 -18.30
C PRO A 213 -5.55 1.39 -18.02
N LEU A 214 -5.81 0.54 -19.03
CA LEU A 214 -5.43 -0.87 -18.98
C LEU A 214 -3.94 -0.95 -18.63
N ALA A 215 -3.62 -1.59 -17.52
CA ALA A 215 -2.25 -1.68 -17.03
C ALA A 215 -1.42 -2.51 -18.01
N THR A 216 -0.66 -1.85 -18.88
CA THR A 216 0.48 -2.48 -19.55
C THR A 216 1.60 -2.62 -18.53
N LEU A 217 2.16 -3.81 -18.39
CA LEU A 217 3.31 -4.12 -17.50
C LEU A 217 4.59 -3.34 -17.84
N SER A 218 4.53 -2.50 -18.87
CA SER A 218 5.53 -1.50 -19.25
C SER A 218 5.14 -0.15 -18.64
N GLY A 219 5.62 0.12 -17.42
CA GLY A 219 5.71 1.50 -16.92
C GLY A 219 6.57 2.35 -17.86
N PRO A 220 6.40 3.69 -17.86
CA PRO A 220 7.21 4.57 -18.69
C PRO A 220 8.70 4.34 -18.37
N PRO A 221 9.59 4.40 -19.38
CA PRO A 221 11.02 4.27 -19.15
C PRO A 221 11.45 5.29 -18.09
N PRO A 222 12.38 4.94 -17.19
CA PRO A 222 12.89 5.88 -16.21
C PRO A 222 13.34 7.15 -16.95
N LYS A 223 12.87 8.31 -16.48
CA LYS A 223 13.38 9.58 -17.00
C LYS A 223 14.90 9.57 -16.84
N PRO A 224 15.68 9.95 -17.87
CA PRO A 224 17.10 10.18 -17.68
C PRO A 224 17.22 11.25 -16.59
N GLY A 225 17.74 10.83 -15.44
CA GLY A 225 18.10 11.73 -14.35
C GLY A 225 19.35 12.50 -14.69
#